data_AF-A0A931D6U0-F1
#
_entry.id   AF-A0A931D6U0-F1
#
_cell.length_a   1.000
_cell.length_b   1.000
_cell.length_c   1.000
_cell.angle_alpha   90.00
_cell.angle_beta   90.00
_cell.angle_gamma   90.00
#
_symmetry.space_group_name_H-M   'P 1'
#
loop_
_entity.id
_entity.type
_entity.pdbx_description
1 polymer ?
#
loop_
_entity_poly.entity_id
_entity_poly.type
_entity_poly.pdbx_seq_one_letter_code
_entity_poly.pdbx_strand_id
1 'polypeptide(L)'
;MADIIRIKRSDATSAPTSLAAGELAYSEVSGYLYYGRISDGTPVIIGGKALKDKLDGLTSADLSDFAAAVGAVIEQASIGDLSDVDLTGAANGQVLVYRDGVFEMEAPPSGVTTFIALTDTPSAFTGAGGRFVKVNTGATALEFVDGVDGGTY
;
A
#
# COMPACT_ATOMS: atom_id res chain seq x y z
N MET A 1 -8.16 30.05 -59.75
CA MET A 1 -9.31 30.56 -58.97
C MET A 1 -9.33 29.79 -57.66
N ALA A 2 -9.36 30.47 -56.52
CA ALA A 2 -9.61 29.82 -55.24
C ALA A 2 -11.10 29.93 -54.95
N ASP A 3 -11.76 28.81 -54.76
CA ASP A 3 -13.17 28.79 -54.34
C ASP A 3 -13.25 29.05 -52.84
N ILE A 4 -14.13 29.99 -52.44
CA ILE A 4 -14.37 30.30 -51.03
C ILE A 4 -15.53 29.42 -50.54
N ILE A 5 -15.23 28.49 -49.65
CA ILE A 5 -16.25 27.70 -48.95
C ILE A 5 -16.81 28.56 -47.80
N ARG A 6 -18.14 28.74 -47.77
CA ARG A 6 -18.85 29.37 -46.64
C ARG A 6 -19.54 28.31 -45.81
N ILE A 7 -19.54 28.49 -44.49
CA ILE A 7 -20.26 27.64 -43.54
C ILE A 7 -21.33 28.47 -42.80
N LYS A 8 -22.34 27.81 -42.24
CA LYS A 8 -23.27 28.48 -41.31
C LYS A 8 -22.53 28.88 -40.04
N ARG A 9 -22.90 30.03 -39.47
CA ARG A 9 -22.36 30.50 -38.18
C ARG A 9 -23.45 31.13 -37.34
N SER A 10 -23.34 31.05 -36.01
CA SER A 10 -24.29 31.67 -35.08
C SER A 10 -23.60 32.12 -33.80
N ASP A 11 -23.95 33.32 -33.34
CA ASP A 11 -23.57 33.92 -32.06
C ASP A 11 -24.72 33.99 -31.04
N ALA A 12 -25.90 33.47 -31.41
CA ALA A 12 -27.10 33.47 -30.56
C ALA A 12 -27.64 32.07 -30.24
N THR A 13 -27.35 31.06 -31.07
CA THR A 13 -27.87 29.69 -30.89
C THR A 13 -26.74 28.71 -30.57
N SER A 14 -26.91 27.95 -29.49
CA SER A 14 -25.93 26.95 -29.04
C SER A 14 -25.83 25.74 -29.99
N ALA A 15 -26.90 25.39 -30.71
CA ALA A 15 -26.90 24.33 -31.70
C ALA A 15 -27.79 24.71 -32.90
N PRO A 16 -27.43 24.33 -34.13
CA PRO A 16 -28.32 24.44 -35.28
C PRO A 16 -29.58 23.61 -35.08
N THR A 17 -30.75 24.14 -35.45
CA THR A 17 -32.02 23.39 -35.41
C THR A 17 -32.23 22.49 -36.63
N SER A 18 -31.57 22.79 -37.74
CA SER A 18 -31.52 21.95 -38.94
C SER A 18 -30.28 22.24 -39.80
N LEU A 19 -29.78 21.23 -40.49
CA LEU A 19 -28.72 21.33 -41.50
C LEU A 19 -29.10 20.46 -42.70
N ALA A 20 -28.63 20.84 -43.89
CA ALA A 20 -28.67 19.93 -45.04
C ALA A 20 -27.61 18.82 -44.86
N ALA A 21 -27.81 17.69 -45.54
CA ALA A 21 -26.80 16.63 -45.60
C ALA A 21 -25.45 17.20 -46.08
N GLY A 22 -24.41 17.06 -45.26
CA GLY A 22 -23.04 17.54 -45.53
C GLY A 22 -22.79 19.01 -45.23
N GLU A 23 -23.80 19.77 -44.78
CA GLU A 23 -23.64 21.19 -44.46
C GLU A 23 -22.87 21.38 -43.15
N LEU A 24 -21.86 22.27 -43.15
CA LEU A 24 -21.09 22.63 -41.96
C LEU A 24 -21.68 23.86 -41.26
N ALA A 25 -21.65 23.86 -39.93
CA ALA A 25 -22.06 24.99 -39.12
C ALA A 25 -21.20 25.16 -37.86
N TYR A 26 -20.91 26.41 -37.48
CA TYR A 26 -20.20 26.73 -36.24
C TYR A 26 -21.08 27.59 -35.32
N SER A 27 -20.99 27.36 -34.01
CA SER A 27 -21.70 28.15 -32.99
C SER A 27 -20.69 28.80 -32.06
N GLU A 28 -20.64 30.13 -32.01
CA GLU A 28 -19.82 30.90 -31.06
C GLU A 28 -20.33 30.73 -29.63
N VAL A 29 -21.64 30.49 -29.45
CA VAL A 29 -22.26 30.29 -28.12
C VAL A 29 -21.78 28.99 -27.48
N SER A 30 -21.75 27.90 -28.25
CA SER A 30 -21.33 26.58 -27.73
C SER A 30 -19.86 26.27 -27.99
N GLY A 31 -19.22 26.99 -28.91
CA GLY A 31 -17.86 26.68 -29.38
C GLY A 31 -17.78 25.38 -30.18
N TYR A 32 -18.89 24.79 -30.62
CA TYR A 32 -18.90 23.54 -31.39
C TYR A 32 -18.97 23.76 -32.90
N LEU A 33 -18.25 22.91 -33.64
CA LEU A 33 -18.38 22.71 -35.07
C LEU A 33 -19.31 21.51 -35.31
N TYR A 34 -20.30 21.72 -36.15
CA TYR A 34 -21.31 20.75 -36.54
C TYR A 34 -21.19 20.39 -38.02
N TYR A 35 -21.62 19.18 -38.37
CA TYR A 35 -22.00 18.82 -39.73
C TYR A 35 -23.43 18.26 -39.75
N GLY A 36 -24.17 18.50 -40.82
CA GLY A 36 -25.40 17.79 -41.10
C GLY A 36 -25.08 16.37 -41.57
N ARG A 37 -25.50 15.36 -40.80
CA ARG A 37 -25.26 13.96 -41.13
C ARG A 37 -25.75 13.64 -42.54
N ILE A 38 -24.95 12.92 -43.33
CA ILE A 38 -25.24 12.68 -44.76
C ILE A 38 -26.58 11.97 -44.98
N SER A 39 -26.96 11.10 -44.05
CA SER A 39 -28.18 10.28 -44.18
C SER A 39 -29.47 11.06 -43.99
N ASP A 40 -29.49 12.12 -43.16
CA ASP A 40 -30.74 12.75 -42.71
C ASP A 40 -30.63 14.25 -42.38
N GLY A 41 -29.47 14.88 -42.54
CA GLY A 41 -29.24 16.29 -42.21
C GLY A 41 -29.19 16.60 -40.70
N THR A 42 -29.27 15.60 -39.82
CA THR A 42 -29.24 15.84 -38.37
C THR A 42 -27.91 16.50 -37.97
N PRO A 43 -27.92 17.61 -37.22
CA PRO A 43 -26.69 18.24 -36.74
C PRO A 43 -25.91 17.32 -35.78
N VAL A 44 -24.64 17.08 -36.08
CA VAL A 44 -23.72 16.28 -35.27
C VAL A 44 -22.45 17.07 -35.00
N ILE A 45 -22.00 17.10 -33.74
CA ILE A 45 -20.75 17.75 -33.33
C ILE A 45 -19.56 16.95 -33.85
N ILE A 46 -18.62 17.62 -34.50
CA ILE A 46 -17.40 17.02 -35.06
C ILE A 46 -16.11 17.70 -34.58
N GLY A 47 -16.22 18.76 -33.79
CA GLY A 47 -15.06 19.52 -33.32
C GLY A 47 -15.45 20.84 -32.70
N GLY A 48 -14.53 21.81 -32.78
CA GLY A 48 -14.73 23.18 -32.31
C GLY A 48 -13.89 23.52 -31.08
N LYS A 49 -13.86 24.82 -30.77
CA LYS A 49 -13.09 25.38 -29.66
C LYS A 49 -13.45 24.74 -28.32
N ALA A 50 -14.72 24.43 -28.05
CA ALA A 50 -15.11 23.85 -26.77
C ALA A 50 -14.53 22.44 -26.53
N LEU A 51 -14.35 21.64 -27.58
CA LEU A 51 -13.67 20.34 -27.45
C LEU A 51 -12.15 20.50 -27.36
N LYS A 52 -11.58 21.47 -28.09
CA LYS A 52 -10.14 21.78 -28.02
C LYS A 52 -9.74 22.32 -26.65
N ASP A 53 -10.53 23.23 -26.09
CA ASP A 53 -10.28 23.80 -24.76
C ASP A 53 -10.38 22.72 -23.67
N LYS A 54 -11.33 21.78 -23.80
CA LYS A 54 -11.40 20.61 -22.91
C LYS A 54 -10.15 19.74 -23.02
N LEU A 55 -9.68 19.47 -24.24
CA LEU A 55 -8.48 18.68 -24.48
C LEU A 55 -7.22 19.38 -23.95
N ASP A 56 -7.12 20.70 -24.13
CA ASP A 56 -6.00 21.52 -23.67
C ASP A 56 -5.98 21.71 -22.16
N GLY A 57 -7.16 21.66 -21.53
CA GLY A 57 -7.32 21.69 -20.09
C GLY A 57 -6.92 20.38 -19.42
N LEU A 58 -6.78 19.27 -20.17
CA LEU A 58 -6.26 18.02 -19.61
C LEU A 58 -4.77 18.16 -19.36
N THR A 59 -4.37 17.85 -18.13
CA THR A 59 -2.98 17.90 -17.68
C THR A 59 -2.47 16.50 -17.34
N SER A 60 -1.16 16.36 -17.13
CA SER A 60 -0.58 15.12 -16.61
C SER A 60 -1.17 14.75 -15.25
N ALA A 61 -1.64 15.71 -14.45
CA ALA A 61 -2.27 15.45 -13.15
C ALA A 61 -3.57 14.66 -13.31
N ASP A 62 -4.41 15.01 -14.31
CA ASP A 62 -5.66 14.31 -14.60
C ASP A 62 -5.44 12.85 -15.05
N LEU A 63 -4.23 12.54 -15.55
CA LEU A 63 -3.82 11.19 -15.98
C LEU A 63 -3.03 10.44 -14.90
N SER A 64 -2.36 11.15 -13.99
CA SER A 64 -1.44 10.57 -13.00
C SER A 64 -1.99 10.52 -11.58
N ASP A 65 -3.17 11.10 -11.32
CA ASP A 65 -3.77 11.17 -9.98
C ASP A 65 -3.92 9.79 -9.33
N PHE A 66 -4.07 8.72 -10.12
CA PHE A 66 -4.15 7.36 -9.57
C PHE A 66 -2.90 6.97 -8.78
N ALA A 67 -1.70 7.30 -9.26
CA ALA A 67 -0.45 6.94 -8.56
C ALA A 67 -0.23 7.80 -7.31
N ALA A 68 -0.55 9.10 -7.38
CA ALA A 68 -0.43 10.01 -6.24
C ALA A 68 -1.45 9.67 -5.14
N ALA A 69 -2.70 9.40 -5.51
CA ALA A 69 -3.73 8.98 -4.57
C ALA A 69 -3.38 7.65 -3.88
N VAL A 70 -2.90 6.65 -4.63
CA VAL A 70 -2.45 5.37 -4.06
C VAL A 70 -1.25 5.56 -3.14
N GLY A 71 -0.27 6.38 -3.55
CA GLY A 71 0.88 6.72 -2.71
C GLY A 71 0.48 7.35 -1.39
N ALA A 72 -0.42 8.35 -1.43
CA ALA A 72 -0.92 9.03 -0.25
C ALA A 72 -1.68 8.10 0.72
N VAL A 73 -2.37 7.09 0.19
CA VAL A 73 -3.05 6.07 1.02
C VAL A 73 -2.04 5.14 1.67
N ILE A 74 -1.03 4.68 0.94
CA ILE A 74 0.01 3.78 1.47
C ILE A 74 0.87 4.49 2.52
N GLU A 75 1.23 5.76 2.30
CA GLU A 75 2.01 6.55 3.26
C GLU A 75 1.28 6.77 4.59
N GLN A 76 -0.05 6.76 4.58
CA GLN A 76 -0.88 6.87 5.78
C GLN A 76 -1.25 5.52 6.39
N ALA A 77 -0.90 4.41 5.74
CA ALA A 77 -1.26 3.09 6.24
C ALA A 77 -0.56 2.82 7.58
N SER A 78 -1.36 2.52 8.61
CA SER A 78 -0.88 2.09 9.91
C SER A 78 -1.16 0.60 10.10
N ILE A 79 -0.22 -0.13 10.70
CA ILE A 79 -0.49 -1.51 11.12
C ILE A 79 -1.59 -1.58 12.18
N GLY A 80 -1.84 -0.50 12.91
CA GLY A 80 -2.90 -0.42 13.92
C GLY A 80 -4.31 -0.29 13.34
N ASP A 81 -4.44 -0.09 12.02
CA ASP A 81 -5.74 -0.10 11.35
C ASP A 81 -6.20 -1.53 11.00
N LEU A 82 -5.31 -2.52 11.13
CA LEU A 82 -5.63 -3.92 10.94
C LEU A 82 -6.41 -4.42 12.16
N SER A 83 -7.56 -5.06 11.92
CA SER A 83 -8.48 -5.49 12.98
C SER A 83 -7.92 -6.56 13.92
N ASP A 84 -6.87 -7.24 13.48
CA ASP A 84 -6.17 -8.30 14.21
C ASP A 84 -4.87 -7.82 14.84
N VAL A 85 -4.61 -6.50 14.88
CA VAL A 85 -3.42 -5.91 15.50
C VAL A 85 -3.81 -5.03 16.68
N ASP A 86 -3.37 -5.38 17.88
CA ASP A 86 -3.50 -4.57 19.09
C ASP A 86 -2.15 -3.90 19.43
N LEU A 87 -2.11 -2.57 19.29
CA LEU A 87 -0.96 -1.73 19.65
C LEU A 87 -1.07 -1.12 21.05
N THR A 88 -2.09 -1.49 21.83
CA THR A 88 -2.31 -0.95 23.17
C THR A 88 -1.11 -1.22 24.07
N GLY A 89 -0.55 -0.17 24.67
CA GLY A 89 0.60 -0.31 25.57
C GLY A 89 1.96 -0.51 24.89
N ALA A 90 2.06 -0.29 23.57
CA ALA A 90 3.31 -0.37 22.84
C ALA A 90 4.44 0.46 23.50
N ALA A 91 5.58 -0.19 23.72
CA ALA A 91 6.78 0.36 24.32
C ALA A 91 8.03 -0.06 23.53
N ASN A 92 9.09 0.73 23.66
CA ASN A 92 10.36 0.45 22.99
C ASN A 92 10.91 -0.92 23.38
N GLY A 93 11.31 -1.70 22.37
CA GLY A 93 11.92 -3.02 22.57
C GLY A 93 10.92 -4.18 22.62
N GLN A 94 9.62 -3.92 22.47
CA GLN A 94 8.61 -4.97 22.29
C GLN A 94 8.59 -5.53 20.87
N VAL A 95 7.98 -6.70 20.72
CA VAL A 95 7.74 -7.40 19.46
C VAL A 95 6.24 -7.65 19.29
N LEU A 96 5.75 -7.71 18.05
CA LEU A 96 4.41 -8.23 17.80
C LEU A 96 4.44 -9.75 17.91
N VAL A 97 3.57 -10.29 18.76
CA VAL A 97 3.40 -11.73 18.97
C VAL A 97 1.97 -12.10 18.65
N TYR A 98 1.78 -13.18 17.89
CA TYR A 98 0.46 -13.74 17.67
C TYR A 98 0.03 -14.58 18.87
N ARG A 99 -0.99 -14.12 19.61
CA ARG A 99 -1.60 -14.82 20.74
C ARG A 99 -3.11 -14.79 20.64
N ASP A 100 -3.72 -15.94 20.92
CA ASP A 100 -5.17 -16.08 21.07
C ASP A 100 -6.02 -15.43 19.95
N GLY A 101 -5.48 -15.41 18.72
CA GLY A 101 -6.17 -14.88 17.53
C GLY A 101 -5.82 -13.45 17.14
N VAL A 102 -4.95 -12.76 17.89
CA VAL A 102 -4.58 -11.35 17.69
C VAL A 102 -3.06 -11.19 17.70
N PHE A 103 -2.53 -10.22 16.95
CA PHE A 103 -1.16 -9.73 17.09
C PHE A 103 -1.10 -8.66 18.17
N GLU A 104 -0.43 -8.94 19.28
CA GLU A 104 -0.30 -8.02 20.40
C GLU A 104 1.17 -7.66 20.68
N MET A 105 1.39 -6.51 21.33
CA MET A 105 2.72 -6.07 21.73
C MET A 105 3.19 -6.76 23.01
N GLU A 106 4.27 -7.54 22.92
CA GLU A 106 4.84 -8.25 24.06
C GLU A 106 6.32 -7.93 24.20
N ALA A 107 6.83 -7.92 25.44
CA ALA A 107 8.28 -7.93 25.63
C ALA A 107 8.84 -9.25 25.07
N PRO A 108 9.96 -9.24 24.33
CA PRO A 108 10.58 -10.47 23.88
C PRO A 108 10.89 -11.34 25.11
N PRO A 109 10.70 -12.67 25.03
CA PRO A 109 10.98 -13.55 26.15
C PRO A 109 12.43 -13.38 26.58
N SER A 110 12.63 -13.09 27.87
CA SER A 110 13.96 -13.13 28.46
C SER A 110 14.48 -14.56 28.29
N GLY A 111 15.46 -14.75 27.40
CA GLY A 111 16.14 -16.02 27.26
C GLY A 111 16.70 -16.50 28.60
N VAL A 112 17.04 -17.78 28.70
CA VAL A 112 17.66 -18.33 29.91
C VAL A 112 18.99 -17.60 30.17
N THR A 113 19.06 -16.79 31.24
CA THR A 113 20.23 -15.95 31.55
C THR A 113 21.19 -16.55 32.58
N THR A 114 20.82 -17.68 33.18
CA THR A 114 21.66 -18.37 34.17
C THR A 114 21.77 -19.84 33.80
N PHE A 115 22.92 -20.46 34.09
CA PHE A 115 23.17 -21.86 33.77
C PHE A 115 22.09 -22.78 34.38
N ILE A 116 21.73 -22.56 35.65
CA ILE A 116 20.75 -23.37 36.40
C ILE A 116 19.29 -23.23 35.95
N ALA A 117 18.99 -22.28 35.06
CA ALA A 117 17.65 -22.10 34.51
C ALA A 117 17.45 -22.86 33.18
N LEU A 118 18.50 -23.54 32.67
CA LEU A 118 18.40 -24.47 31.56
C LEU A 118 17.79 -25.80 32.04
N THR A 119 16.92 -26.41 31.23
CA THR A 119 16.16 -27.62 31.59
C THR A 119 17.00 -28.89 31.61
N ASP A 120 18.18 -28.86 31.02
CA ASP A 120 19.15 -29.96 30.94
C ASP A 120 20.34 -29.77 31.88
N THR A 121 20.21 -28.91 32.89
CA THR A 121 21.26 -28.62 33.88
C THR A 121 20.78 -28.87 35.31
N PRO A 122 21.69 -28.97 36.30
CA PRO A 122 21.30 -28.97 37.70
C PRO A 122 20.60 -27.67 38.10
N SER A 123 19.50 -27.76 38.84
CA SER A 123 18.64 -26.62 39.17
C SER A 123 19.14 -25.70 40.30
N ALA A 124 20.30 -25.99 40.90
CA ALA A 124 20.88 -25.20 41.99
C ALA A 124 22.38 -25.43 42.17
N PHE A 125 23.11 -24.40 42.61
CA PHE A 125 24.51 -24.50 43.01
C PHE A 125 24.72 -24.89 44.48
N THR A 126 23.67 -24.88 45.30
CA THR A 126 23.77 -25.17 46.73
C THR A 126 24.34 -26.56 46.96
N GLY A 127 25.47 -26.65 47.68
CA GLY A 127 26.16 -27.91 47.93
C GLY A 127 27.04 -28.42 46.77
N ALA A 128 27.16 -27.66 45.67
CA ALA A 128 27.99 -28.02 44.51
C ALA A 128 29.33 -27.27 44.45
N GLY A 129 29.74 -26.63 45.56
CA GLY A 129 31.04 -25.94 45.63
C GLY A 129 32.20 -26.89 45.34
N GLY A 130 33.08 -26.51 44.41
CA GLY A 130 34.24 -27.32 44.01
C GLY A 130 33.94 -28.47 43.04
N ARG A 131 32.68 -28.65 42.62
CA ARG A 131 32.30 -29.64 41.60
C ARG A 131 32.60 -29.15 40.18
N PHE A 132 32.69 -30.10 39.25
CA PHE A 132 32.74 -29.82 37.81
C PHE A 132 31.45 -30.26 37.12
N VAL A 133 31.22 -29.74 35.92
CA VAL A 133 30.10 -30.13 35.05
C VAL A 133 30.53 -31.27 34.14
N LYS A 134 29.72 -32.34 34.04
CA LYS A 134 29.86 -33.36 33.01
C LYS A 134 28.51 -33.72 32.37
N VAL A 135 28.56 -34.39 31.23
CA VAL A 135 27.38 -35.06 30.65
C VAL A 135 27.01 -36.29 31.50
N ASN A 136 25.72 -36.46 31.78
CA ASN A 136 25.21 -37.58 32.54
C ASN A 136 25.39 -38.93 31.81
N THR A 137 25.27 -40.06 32.52
CA THR A 137 25.41 -41.40 31.92
C THR A 137 24.39 -41.66 30.81
N GLY A 138 23.22 -41.01 30.87
CA GLY A 138 22.18 -41.08 29.84
C GLY A 138 22.43 -40.23 28.60
N ALA A 139 23.45 -39.36 28.60
CA ALA A 139 23.73 -38.37 27.55
C ALA A 139 22.56 -37.43 27.21
N THR A 140 21.72 -37.10 28.20
CA THR A 140 20.52 -36.26 28.05
C THR A 140 20.57 -34.96 28.83
N ALA A 141 21.53 -34.81 29.74
CA ALA A 141 21.66 -33.64 30.61
C ALA A 141 23.09 -33.48 31.11
N LEU A 142 23.34 -32.35 31.77
CA LEU A 142 24.54 -32.04 32.53
C LEU A 142 24.32 -32.32 34.02
N GLU A 143 25.38 -32.72 34.72
CA GLU A 143 25.37 -32.96 36.17
C GLU A 143 26.61 -32.40 36.85
N PHE A 144 26.48 -32.04 38.13
CA PHE A 144 27.61 -31.65 38.98
C PHE A 144 28.21 -32.86 39.66
N VAL A 145 29.51 -33.04 39.52
CA VAL A 145 30.26 -34.18 40.07
C VAL A 145 31.37 -33.67 40.94
N ASP A 146 31.61 -34.38 42.03
CA ASP A 146 32.73 -34.12 42.91
C ASP A 146 34.04 -34.15 42.11
N GLY A 147 34.92 -33.17 42.37
CA GLY A 147 36.26 -33.13 41.79
C GLY A 147 36.97 -34.46 42.01
N VAL A 148 37.64 -34.95 40.95
CA VAL A 148 38.48 -36.15 41.02
C VAL A 148 39.31 -36.07 42.31
N ASP A 149 39.08 -36.99 43.25
CA ASP A 149 39.93 -37.16 44.43
C ASP A 149 41.34 -37.33 43.90
N GLY A 150 42.18 -36.31 44.05
CA GLY A 150 43.32 -36.03 43.19
C GLY A 150 44.28 -37.21 43.12
N GLY A 151 44.03 -38.10 42.15
CA GLY A 151 44.41 -39.51 42.19
C GLY A 151 45.74 -39.71 42.88
N THR A 152 45.73 -40.50 43.96
CA THR A 152 46.98 -40.89 44.61
C THR A 152 47.81 -41.63 43.58
N TYR A 153 48.87 -40.98 43.09
CA TYR A 153 49.89 -41.59 42.24
C TYR A 153 50.63 -42.70 43.00
#